data_AF-F2L176-F1
#
_entry.id   AF-F2L176-F1
#
_cell.length_a   1.000
_cell.length_b   1.000
_cell.length_c   1.000
_cell.angle_alpha   90.00
_cell.angle_beta   90.00
_cell.angle_gamma   90.00
#
_symmetry.space_group_name_H-M   'P 1'
#
loop_
_entity.id
_entity.type
_entity.pdbx_description
1 polymer ?
#
loop_
_entity_poly.entity_id
_entity_poly.type
_entity_poly.pdbx_seq_one_letter_code
_entity_poly.pdbx_strand_id
1 'polypeptide(L)'
;MIPPTHPRYRSLLEREKVVEGFRDGYVAVQGLIAQGRGECFDYLIGEETQPFALEAIRAAAAALLLARHPVLSVNGNVAALTPGTVVELAEAVPALIEVNLFYRTREREEKIAEVLRRHGARRVLGVGDDASCTIPELFSERRRVSCEGIYKADVVLVPLEDGDRTEALRRMGKTVIAVDLNPMSRTARSASITIVDNVTRAMPRLVEAVRSMKGLERRELEEVLRNYNNDKVLASALRHILRRLEELADGLYPGDA
;
A
#
# COMPACT_ATOMS: atom_id res chain seq x y z
N MET A 1 17.56 11.23 19.22
CA MET A 1 17.31 9.78 19.22
C MET A 1 16.01 9.53 19.95
N ILE A 2 15.04 8.85 19.34
CA ILE A 2 13.73 8.57 19.96
C ILE A 2 13.88 7.29 20.80
N PRO A 3 13.50 7.26 22.10
CA PRO A 3 13.61 6.06 22.91
C PRO A 3 12.69 4.93 22.40
N PRO A 4 13.14 3.65 22.33
CA PRO A 4 12.28 2.52 21.96
C PRO A 4 11.07 2.31 22.89
N THR A 5 11.16 2.79 24.13
CA THR A 5 10.07 2.78 25.12
C THR A 5 9.03 3.88 24.91
N HIS A 6 9.26 4.80 23.96
CA HIS A 6 8.33 5.88 23.69
C HIS A 6 7.02 5.30 23.14
N PRO A 7 5.84 5.70 23.66
CA PRO A 7 4.56 5.12 23.25
C PRO A 7 4.28 5.28 21.75
N ARG A 8 4.88 6.32 21.14
CA ARG A 8 4.81 6.59 19.69
C ARG A 8 6.12 6.38 18.94
N TYR A 9 7.01 5.53 19.43
CA TYR A 9 8.32 5.29 18.82
C TYR A 9 8.23 5.04 17.31
N ARG A 10 7.29 4.18 16.91
CA ARG A 10 7.06 3.82 15.51
C ARG A 10 6.67 5.02 14.64
N SER A 11 5.61 5.75 15.00
CA SER A 11 5.16 6.94 14.25
C SER A 11 6.29 7.96 14.10
N LEU A 12 7.07 8.20 15.16
CA LEU A 12 8.19 9.14 15.10
C LEU A 12 9.32 8.68 14.18
N LEU A 13 9.67 7.38 14.19
CA LEU A 13 10.64 6.83 13.23
C LEU A 13 10.15 6.93 11.79
N GLU A 14 8.87 6.67 11.54
CA GLU A 14 8.29 6.79 10.19
C GLU A 14 8.38 8.22 9.67
N ARG A 15 8.14 9.22 10.53
CA ARG A 15 8.34 10.64 10.18
C ARG A 15 9.77 10.93 9.75
N GLU A 16 10.76 10.51 10.55
CA GLU A 16 12.17 10.74 10.24
C GLU A 16 12.53 10.10 8.88
N LYS A 17 12.11 8.86 8.63
CA LYS A 17 12.35 8.18 7.34
C LYS A 17 11.77 8.93 6.13
N VAL A 18 10.55 9.46 6.24
CA VAL A 18 9.92 10.23 5.15
C VAL A 18 10.62 11.58 4.96
N VAL A 19 11.06 12.22 6.05
CA VAL A 19 11.84 13.47 6.00
C VAL A 19 13.21 13.25 5.38
N GLU A 20 13.92 12.18 5.77
CA GLU A 20 15.18 11.76 5.17
C GLU A 20 15.00 11.46 3.68
N GLY A 21 13.99 10.68 3.30
CA GLY A 21 13.72 10.42 1.89
C GLY A 21 13.38 11.65 1.07
N PHE A 22 12.83 12.69 1.69
CA PHE A 22 12.62 13.99 1.04
C PHE A 22 13.93 14.76 0.88
N ARG A 23 14.78 14.80 1.91
CA ARG A 23 16.11 15.41 1.85
C ARG A 23 16.99 14.74 0.80
N ASP A 24 16.88 13.42 0.66
CA ASP A 24 17.57 12.63 -0.34
C ASP A 24 16.94 12.77 -1.74
N GLY A 25 15.78 13.41 -1.86
CA GLY A 25 15.13 13.81 -3.12
C GLY A 25 14.22 12.76 -3.74
N TYR A 26 14.02 11.59 -3.11
CA TYR A 26 13.17 10.53 -3.64
C TYR A 26 11.73 10.54 -3.14
N VAL A 27 11.46 11.27 -2.04
CA VAL A 27 10.10 11.59 -1.57
C VAL A 27 9.74 13.01 -2.02
N ALA A 28 8.52 13.22 -2.50
CA ALA A 28 8.01 14.56 -2.82
C ALA A 28 7.54 15.30 -1.56
N VAL A 29 7.53 16.63 -1.54
CA VAL A 29 7.01 17.41 -0.40
C VAL A 29 5.57 17.03 -0.04
N GLN A 30 4.74 16.74 -1.05
CA GLN A 30 3.36 16.27 -0.88
C GLN A 30 3.30 14.88 -0.23
N GLY A 31 4.38 14.09 -0.29
CA GLY A 31 4.54 12.83 0.42
C GLY A 31 4.59 13.00 1.93
N LEU A 32 5.15 14.10 2.44
CA LEU A 32 5.11 14.43 3.89
C LEU A 32 3.68 14.78 4.33
N ILE A 33 2.96 15.53 3.50
CA ILE A 33 1.55 15.87 3.76
C ILE A 33 0.70 14.60 3.74
N ALA A 34 0.94 13.70 2.77
CA ALA A 34 0.28 12.41 2.69
C ALA A 34 0.56 11.54 3.92
N GLN A 35 1.79 11.54 4.43
CA GLN A 35 2.14 10.84 5.67
C GLN A 35 1.31 11.38 6.84
N GLY A 36 1.23 12.71 7.02
CA GLY A 36 0.44 13.30 8.09
C GLY A 36 -1.06 12.98 8.02
N ARG A 37 -1.62 12.90 6.80
CA ARG A 37 -3.02 12.42 6.62
C ARG A 37 -3.16 10.96 7.07
N GLY A 38 -2.22 10.11 6.69
CA GLY A 38 -2.17 8.71 7.11
C GLY A 38 -2.14 8.61 8.63
N GLU A 39 -1.22 9.31 9.30
CA GLU A 39 -1.12 9.33 10.76
C GLU A 39 -2.44 9.74 11.43
N CYS A 40 -3.15 10.75 10.92
CA CYS A 40 -4.47 11.14 11.43
C CYS A 40 -5.45 9.96 11.46
N PHE A 41 -5.56 9.23 10.35
CA PHE A 41 -6.41 8.03 10.31
C PHE A 41 -5.87 6.89 11.19
N ASP A 42 -4.55 6.77 11.32
CA ASP A 42 -3.94 5.78 12.21
C ASP A 42 -4.33 6.04 13.67
N TYR A 43 -4.38 7.31 14.10
CA TYR A 43 -4.92 7.69 15.42
C TYR A 43 -6.38 7.29 15.59
N LEU A 44 -7.21 7.47 14.55
CA LEU A 44 -8.62 7.12 14.60
C LEU A 44 -8.83 5.61 14.67
N ILE A 45 -7.98 4.83 14.00
CA ILE A 45 -8.01 3.37 13.99
C ILE A 45 -7.44 2.77 15.28
N GLY A 46 -6.48 3.47 15.91
CA GLY A 46 -5.83 3.04 17.16
C GLY A 46 -4.40 2.53 16.99
N GLU A 47 -3.72 2.88 15.90
CA GLU A 47 -2.30 2.57 15.63
C GLU A 47 -1.95 1.06 15.62
N GLU A 48 -2.94 0.21 15.41
CA GLU A 48 -2.81 -1.25 15.38
C GLU A 48 -3.49 -1.86 14.14
N THR A 49 -3.07 -3.08 13.78
CA THR A 49 -3.71 -3.82 12.70
C THR A 49 -4.99 -4.45 13.22
N GLN A 50 -6.12 -4.02 12.67
CA GLN A 50 -7.45 -4.46 13.07
C GLN A 50 -7.92 -5.74 12.32
N PRO A 51 -8.93 -6.47 12.83
CA PRO A 51 -9.47 -7.66 12.16
C PRO A 51 -9.90 -7.44 10.71
N PHE A 52 -10.51 -6.29 10.38
CA PHE A 52 -10.89 -5.96 9.00
C PHE A 52 -9.68 -5.83 8.07
N ALA A 53 -8.54 -5.37 8.58
CA ALA A 53 -7.30 -5.27 7.80
C ALA A 53 -6.68 -6.66 7.59
N LEU A 54 -6.73 -7.53 8.61
CA LEU A 54 -6.26 -8.92 8.50
C LEU A 54 -7.06 -9.72 7.45
N GLU A 55 -8.38 -9.50 7.39
CA GLU A 55 -9.24 -10.09 6.37
C GLU A 55 -8.81 -9.66 4.95
N ALA A 56 -8.56 -8.35 4.76
CA ALA A 56 -8.05 -7.81 3.50
C ALA A 56 -6.64 -8.32 3.15
N ILE A 57 -5.75 -8.45 4.14
CA ILE A 57 -4.41 -9.01 3.96
C ILE A 57 -4.49 -10.45 3.45
N ARG A 58 -5.38 -11.27 4.03
CA ARG A 58 -5.59 -12.66 3.60
C ARG A 58 -6.10 -12.74 2.16
N ALA A 59 -7.04 -11.88 1.79
CA ALA A 59 -7.53 -11.80 0.41
C ALA A 59 -6.45 -11.30 -0.56
N ALA A 60 -5.68 -10.29 -0.18
CA ALA A 60 -4.57 -9.77 -0.97
C ALA A 60 -3.50 -10.84 -1.22
N ALA A 61 -3.14 -11.62 -0.20
CA ALA A 61 -2.20 -12.74 -0.33
C ALA A 61 -2.72 -13.79 -1.32
N ALA A 62 -3.99 -14.17 -1.23
CA ALA A 62 -4.61 -15.10 -2.19
C ALA A 62 -4.59 -14.56 -3.63
N ALA A 63 -4.92 -13.27 -3.81
CA ALA A 63 -4.89 -12.62 -5.12
C ALA A 63 -3.47 -12.62 -5.72
N LEU A 64 -2.46 -12.30 -4.93
CA LEU A 64 -1.06 -12.31 -5.37
C LEU A 64 -0.56 -13.73 -5.71
N LEU A 65 -0.91 -14.73 -4.91
CA LEU A 65 -0.52 -16.13 -5.16
C LEU A 65 -1.20 -16.72 -6.41
N LEU A 66 -2.41 -16.26 -6.74
CA LEU A 66 -3.15 -16.68 -7.93
C LEU A 66 -2.77 -15.90 -9.21
N ALA A 67 -2.04 -14.80 -9.07
CA ALA A 67 -1.69 -13.90 -10.17
C ALA A 67 -0.73 -14.56 -11.17
N ARG A 68 -0.89 -14.27 -12.45
CA ARG A 68 0.05 -14.66 -13.51
C ARG A 68 1.17 -13.64 -13.69
N HIS A 69 0.84 -12.37 -13.54
CA HIS A 69 1.77 -11.24 -13.69
C HIS A 69 1.56 -10.23 -12.54
N PRO A 70 1.87 -10.60 -11.29
CA PRO A 70 1.77 -9.69 -10.16
C PRO A 70 2.81 -8.57 -10.25
N VAL A 71 2.40 -7.33 -9.96
CA VAL A 71 3.27 -6.15 -9.93
C VAL A 71 3.09 -5.38 -8.63
N LEU A 72 4.21 -5.00 -8.00
CA LEU A 72 4.26 -4.13 -6.84
C LEU A 72 4.66 -2.72 -7.29
N SER A 73 3.71 -1.78 -7.21
CA SER A 73 3.94 -0.36 -7.52
C SER A 73 4.62 0.32 -6.34
N VAL A 74 5.72 1.02 -6.59
CA VAL A 74 6.51 1.71 -5.55
C VAL A 74 6.60 3.20 -5.85
N ASN A 75 6.12 4.01 -4.91
CA ASN A 75 6.34 5.45 -4.89
C ASN A 75 7.39 5.84 -3.84
N GLY A 76 7.68 7.14 -3.72
CA GLY A 76 8.69 7.65 -2.78
C GLY A 76 8.40 7.28 -1.32
N ASN A 77 7.15 7.39 -0.85
CA ASN A 77 6.79 7.06 0.53
C ASN A 77 6.99 5.57 0.81
N VAL A 78 6.60 4.69 -0.12
CA VAL A 78 6.80 3.24 0.00
C VAL A 78 8.30 2.90 0.06
N ALA A 79 9.10 3.54 -0.79
CA ALA A 79 10.56 3.36 -0.80
C ALA A 79 11.23 3.87 0.49
N ALA A 80 10.68 4.89 1.14
CA ALA A 80 11.17 5.40 2.42
C ALA A 80 10.79 4.47 3.59
N LEU A 81 9.56 3.95 3.59
CA LEU A 81 8.98 3.28 4.75
C LEU A 81 9.21 1.77 4.78
N THR A 82 9.08 1.10 3.63
CA THR A 82 9.06 -0.37 3.52
C THR A 82 9.89 -0.93 2.36
N PRO A 83 11.09 -0.40 2.02
CA PRO A 83 11.83 -0.85 0.84
C PRO A 83 12.23 -2.34 0.92
N GLY A 84 12.73 -2.80 2.06
CA GLY A 84 13.09 -4.21 2.27
C GLY A 84 11.89 -5.15 2.17
N THR A 85 10.77 -4.79 2.77
CA THR A 85 9.56 -5.62 2.73
C THR A 85 8.95 -5.69 1.33
N VAL A 86 9.08 -4.65 0.51
CA VAL A 86 8.69 -4.72 -0.92
C VAL A 86 9.52 -5.77 -1.65
N VAL A 87 10.83 -5.79 -1.43
CA VAL A 87 11.73 -6.80 -2.04
C VAL A 87 11.37 -8.19 -1.56
N GLU A 88 11.15 -8.35 -0.25
CA GLU A 88 10.77 -9.62 0.35
C GLU A 88 9.43 -10.15 -0.20
N LEU A 89 8.43 -9.27 -0.37
CA LEU A 89 7.16 -9.63 -0.98
C LEU A 89 7.33 -10.01 -2.45
N ALA A 90 8.14 -9.25 -3.20
CA ALA A 90 8.43 -9.54 -4.60
C ALA A 90 9.05 -10.93 -4.77
N GLU A 91 9.93 -11.35 -3.87
CA GLU A 91 10.51 -12.69 -3.88
C GLU A 91 9.50 -13.79 -3.49
N ALA A 92 8.59 -13.49 -2.57
CA ALA A 92 7.61 -14.45 -2.07
C ALA A 92 6.55 -14.85 -3.14
N VAL A 93 6.09 -13.88 -3.94
CA VAL A 93 5.07 -14.01 -5.02
C VAL A 93 5.63 -13.63 -6.40
N PRO A 94 6.81 -14.15 -6.77
CA PRO A 94 7.74 -13.66 -7.82
C PRO A 94 7.26 -12.45 -8.64
N ALA A 95 7.00 -11.33 -7.96
CA ALA A 95 6.34 -10.16 -8.51
C ALA A 95 7.36 -9.19 -9.06
N LEU A 96 7.00 -8.46 -10.12
CA LEU A 96 7.84 -7.40 -10.64
C LEU A 96 7.66 -6.15 -9.77
N ILE A 97 8.74 -5.42 -9.53
CA ILE A 97 8.71 -4.13 -8.84
C ILE A 97 8.74 -3.04 -9.90
N GLU A 98 7.76 -2.13 -9.88
CA GLU A 98 7.69 -0.99 -10.79
C GLU A 98 7.65 0.33 -10.02
N VAL A 99 8.58 1.23 -10.33
CA VAL A 99 8.52 2.60 -9.82
C VAL A 99 7.40 3.36 -10.53
N ASN A 100 6.50 3.94 -9.74
CA ASN A 100 5.49 4.81 -10.29
C ASN A 100 5.20 6.01 -9.39
N LEU A 101 5.11 7.19 -10.00
CA LEU A 101 5.13 8.47 -9.32
C LEU A 101 4.09 9.42 -9.88
N PHE A 102 3.43 10.13 -8.97
CA PHE A 102 2.57 11.26 -9.31
C PHE A 102 3.41 12.42 -9.90
N TYR A 103 4.41 12.86 -9.15
CA TYR A 103 5.35 13.92 -9.55
C TYR A 103 6.59 13.26 -10.15
N ARG A 104 6.49 12.94 -11.43
CA ARG A 104 7.50 12.18 -12.16
C ARG A 104 8.72 13.05 -12.50
N THR A 105 9.91 12.62 -12.05
CA THR A 105 11.19 13.13 -12.55
C THR A 105 12.16 11.96 -12.67
N ARG A 106 13.03 12.00 -13.69
CA ARG A 106 14.03 10.94 -13.92
C ARG A 106 14.92 10.71 -12.70
N GLU A 107 15.40 11.79 -12.09
CA GLU A 107 16.23 11.73 -10.89
C GLU A 107 15.52 10.99 -9.74
N ARG A 108 14.24 11.27 -9.50
CA ARG A 108 13.47 10.62 -8.44
C ARG A 108 13.28 9.13 -8.72
N GLU A 109 12.98 8.76 -9.96
CA GLU A 109 12.84 7.36 -10.37
C GLU A 109 14.14 6.59 -10.13
N GLU A 110 15.27 7.16 -10.55
CA GLU A 110 16.59 6.57 -10.39
C GLU A 110 16.97 6.39 -8.92
N LYS A 111 16.69 7.40 -8.07
CA LYS A 111 16.93 7.32 -6.62
C LYS A 111 16.06 6.25 -5.94
N ILE A 112 14.77 6.16 -6.28
CA ILE A 112 13.90 5.10 -5.75
C ILE A 112 14.42 3.72 -6.17
N ALA A 113 14.80 3.57 -7.43
CA ALA A 113 15.34 2.31 -7.93
C ALA A 113 16.66 1.95 -7.23
N GLU A 114 17.52 2.92 -6.94
CA GLU A 114 18.73 2.71 -6.14
C GLU A 114 18.40 2.24 -4.72
N VAL A 115 17.45 2.91 -4.03
CA VAL A 115 17.01 2.51 -2.68
C VAL A 115 16.52 1.05 -2.69
N LEU A 116 15.71 0.66 -3.67
CA LEU A 116 15.22 -0.71 -3.81
C LEU A 116 16.37 -1.70 -4.09
N ARG A 117 17.31 -1.36 -4.97
CA ARG A 117 18.48 -2.20 -5.28
C ARG A 117 19.39 -2.40 -4.06
N ARG A 118 19.60 -1.37 -3.25
CA ARG A 118 20.35 -1.46 -1.98
C ARG A 118 19.69 -2.44 -0.99
N HIS A 119 18.37 -2.65 -1.12
CA HIS A 119 17.61 -3.63 -0.34
C HIS A 119 17.45 -4.99 -1.03
N GLY A 120 18.14 -5.24 -2.14
CA GLY A 120 18.18 -6.54 -2.82
C GLY A 120 17.30 -6.68 -4.06
N ALA A 121 16.61 -5.61 -4.50
CA ALA A 121 15.81 -5.67 -5.73
C ALA A 121 16.71 -5.93 -6.95
N ARG A 122 16.52 -7.08 -7.61
CA ARG A 122 17.31 -7.45 -8.81
C ARG A 122 16.88 -6.69 -10.06
N ARG A 123 15.57 -6.47 -10.21
CA ARG A 123 14.96 -5.78 -11.36
C ARG A 123 13.94 -4.77 -10.86
N VAL A 124 14.07 -3.54 -11.33
CA VAL A 124 13.16 -2.43 -11.02
C VAL A 124 12.72 -1.82 -12.34
N LEU A 125 11.42 -1.85 -12.60
CA LEU A 125 10.77 -1.30 -13.80
C LEU A 125 10.33 0.14 -13.57
N GLY A 126 9.83 0.79 -14.61
CA GLY A 126 9.20 2.10 -14.58
C GLY A 126 10.17 3.28 -14.52
N VAL A 127 11.47 3.03 -14.74
CA VAL A 127 12.54 4.04 -14.66
C VAL A 127 12.97 4.48 -16.06
N GLY A 128 12.99 5.79 -16.30
CA GLY A 128 13.46 6.37 -17.57
C GLY A 128 12.62 5.90 -18.75
N ASP A 129 13.29 5.36 -19.77
CA ASP A 129 12.65 4.93 -21.02
C ASP A 129 11.85 3.61 -20.89
N ASP A 130 12.01 2.88 -19.78
CA ASP A 130 11.22 1.67 -19.52
C ASP A 130 9.72 1.99 -19.37
N ALA A 131 9.38 3.18 -18.86
CA ALA A 131 7.99 3.65 -18.77
C ALA A 131 7.49 4.21 -20.12
N SER A 132 7.40 3.32 -21.10
CA SER A 132 7.07 3.63 -22.50
C SER A 132 5.61 3.34 -22.85
N CYS A 133 4.90 2.54 -22.05
CA CYS A 133 3.47 2.30 -22.22
C CYS A 133 2.63 3.35 -21.47
N THR A 134 1.39 3.56 -21.92
CA THR A 134 0.47 4.53 -21.32
C THR A 134 -0.86 3.90 -20.93
N ILE A 135 -1.33 4.19 -19.72
CA ILE A 135 -2.70 3.93 -19.25
C ILE A 135 -3.64 4.90 -19.99
N PRO A 136 -4.53 4.42 -20.87
CA PRO A 136 -5.39 5.28 -21.70
C PRO A 136 -6.31 6.20 -20.90
N GLU A 137 -6.72 5.78 -19.71
CA GLU A 137 -7.71 6.45 -18.87
C GLU A 137 -7.12 7.62 -18.05
N LEU A 138 -5.81 7.88 -18.17
CA LEU A 138 -5.09 8.95 -17.47
C LEU A 138 -4.52 9.99 -18.44
N PHE A 139 -4.73 11.27 -18.13
CA PHE A 139 -4.34 12.40 -18.99
C PHE A 139 -3.04 13.11 -18.57
N SER A 140 -2.36 12.61 -17.55
CA SER A 140 -1.13 13.21 -16.99
C SER A 140 0.06 12.25 -17.11
N GLU A 141 1.27 12.69 -16.75
CA GLU A 141 2.48 11.84 -16.72
C GLU A 141 2.32 10.56 -15.89
N ARG A 142 1.34 10.53 -14.97
CA ARG A 142 0.90 9.34 -14.21
C ARG A 142 0.50 8.15 -15.08
N ARG A 143 0.15 8.40 -16.35
CA ARG A 143 -0.22 7.36 -17.30
C ARG A 143 0.94 6.47 -17.69
N ARG A 144 2.19 6.96 -17.57
CA ARG A 144 3.37 6.24 -18.03
C ARG A 144 3.70 5.08 -17.11
N VAL A 145 3.75 3.88 -17.67
CA VAL A 145 4.02 2.61 -16.99
C VAL A 145 4.95 1.75 -17.83
N SER A 146 5.57 0.76 -17.21
CA SER A 146 6.33 -0.25 -17.95
C SER A 146 5.40 -1.14 -18.77
N CYS A 147 5.75 -1.38 -20.03
CA CYS A 147 5.03 -2.34 -20.88
C CYS A 147 5.11 -3.77 -20.32
N GLU A 148 6.24 -4.10 -19.66
CA GLU A 148 6.47 -5.41 -19.04
C GLU A 148 5.93 -5.51 -17.61
N GLY A 149 5.57 -4.38 -17.00
CA GLY A 149 5.07 -4.30 -15.64
C GLY A 149 3.56 -4.05 -15.58
N ILE A 150 3.15 -2.92 -15.00
CA ILE A 150 1.75 -2.57 -14.71
C ILE A 150 0.87 -2.69 -15.94
N TYR A 151 1.38 -2.37 -17.14
CA TYR A 151 0.59 -2.48 -18.37
C TYR A 151 0.07 -3.91 -18.61
N LYS A 152 0.95 -4.92 -18.47
CA LYS A 152 0.63 -6.35 -18.66
C LYS A 152 0.05 -7.03 -17.43
N ALA A 153 0.21 -6.43 -16.25
CA ALA A 153 -0.19 -7.01 -14.97
C ALA A 153 -1.68 -7.38 -14.90
N ASP A 154 -1.99 -8.52 -14.30
CA ASP A 154 -3.35 -8.93 -13.92
C ASP A 154 -3.68 -8.54 -12.47
N VAL A 155 -2.68 -8.54 -11.59
CA VAL A 155 -2.79 -8.05 -10.20
C VAL A 155 -1.74 -6.97 -9.93
N VAL A 156 -2.17 -5.84 -9.36
CA VAL A 156 -1.27 -4.73 -8.99
C VAL A 156 -1.49 -4.33 -7.54
N LEU A 157 -0.41 -4.34 -6.75
CA LEU A 157 -0.39 -3.74 -5.41
C LEU A 157 0.03 -2.26 -5.52
N VAL A 158 -0.81 -1.35 -5.02
CA VAL A 158 -0.61 0.10 -5.08
C VAL A 158 -0.74 0.74 -3.68
N PRO A 159 0.31 0.70 -2.85
CA PRO A 159 0.27 1.32 -1.53
C PRO A 159 0.35 2.85 -1.64
N LEU A 160 -0.46 3.57 -0.85
CA LEU A 160 -0.45 5.05 -0.78
C LEU A 160 -0.66 5.71 -2.16
N GLU A 161 -1.67 5.24 -2.90
CA GLU A 161 -1.90 5.59 -4.31
C GLU A 161 -2.95 6.70 -4.51
N ASP A 162 -2.90 7.36 -5.68
CA ASP A 162 -3.94 8.30 -6.11
C ASP A 162 -5.20 7.61 -6.66
N GLY A 163 -6.37 8.17 -6.32
CA GLY A 163 -7.66 7.55 -6.65
C GLY A 163 -7.97 7.48 -8.14
N ASP A 164 -7.54 8.46 -8.95
CA ASP A 164 -7.77 8.42 -10.41
C ASP A 164 -7.06 7.22 -11.03
N ARG A 165 -5.84 6.94 -10.56
CA ARG A 165 -5.03 5.85 -11.05
C ARG A 165 -5.55 4.49 -10.61
N THR A 166 -6.02 4.36 -9.37
CA THR A 166 -6.71 3.14 -8.93
C THR A 166 -7.95 2.86 -9.79
N GLU A 167 -8.78 3.88 -10.04
CA GLU A 167 -9.95 3.75 -10.93
C GLU A 167 -9.57 3.36 -12.35
N ALA A 168 -8.52 3.97 -12.92
CA ALA A 168 -8.02 3.65 -14.24
C ALA A 168 -7.56 2.18 -14.35
N LEU A 169 -6.75 1.71 -13.39
CA LEU A 169 -6.28 0.32 -13.37
C LEU A 169 -7.44 -0.68 -13.25
N ARG A 170 -8.48 -0.35 -12.47
CA ARG A 170 -9.69 -1.16 -12.36
C ARG A 170 -10.49 -1.20 -13.66
N ARG A 171 -10.60 -0.07 -14.37
CA ARG A 171 -11.24 0.00 -15.70
C ARG A 171 -10.49 -0.84 -16.75
N MET A 172 -9.18 -0.96 -16.62
CA MET A 172 -8.36 -1.89 -17.42
C MET A 172 -8.55 -3.37 -17.04
N GLY A 173 -9.49 -3.70 -16.15
CA GLY A 173 -9.80 -5.08 -15.75
C GLY A 173 -8.80 -5.68 -14.77
N LYS A 174 -7.90 -4.88 -14.18
CA LYS A 174 -6.91 -5.38 -13.24
C LYS A 174 -7.53 -5.59 -11.85
N THR A 175 -7.02 -6.58 -11.13
CA THR A 175 -7.24 -6.68 -9.69
C THR A 175 -6.28 -5.73 -8.99
N VAL A 176 -6.83 -4.72 -8.31
CA VAL A 176 -6.01 -3.70 -7.64
C VAL A 176 -6.10 -3.90 -6.14
N ILE A 177 -4.95 -4.10 -5.51
CA ILE A 177 -4.79 -4.20 -4.06
C ILE A 177 -4.25 -2.87 -3.57
N ALA A 178 -4.97 -2.19 -2.70
CA ALA A 178 -4.55 -0.93 -2.10
C ALA A 178 -4.14 -1.13 -0.63
N VAL A 179 -3.18 -0.33 -0.17
CA VAL A 179 -2.91 -0.12 1.25
C VAL A 179 -3.12 1.37 1.52
N ASP A 180 -4.18 1.69 2.26
CA ASP A 180 -4.59 3.07 2.54
C ASP A 180 -5.30 3.14 3.90
N LEU A 181 -4.78 3.97 4.80
CA LEU A 181 -5.36 4.19 6.13
C LEU A 181 -6.72 4.88 6.08
N ASN A 182 -7.05 5.60 5.00
CA ASN A 182 -8.33 6.27 4.86
C ASN A 182 -9.37 5.35 4.17
N PRO A 183 -10.34 4.76 4.91
CA PRO A 183 -11.34 3.88 4.31
C PRO A 183 -12.33 4.61 3.39
N MET A 184 -12.34 5.94 3.37
CA MET A 184 -13.24 6.77 2.56
C MET A 184 -12.57 7.30 1.29
N SER A 185 -11.27 7.08 1.11
CA SER A 185 -10.55 7.61 -0.05
C SER A 185 -11.11 7.01 -1.35
N ARG A 186 -10.94 7.74 -2.46
CA ARG A 186 -11.29 7.22 -3.79
C ARG A 186 -10.53 5.92 -4.08
N THR A 187 -9.24 5.87 -3.73
CA THR A 187 -8.41 4.67 -3.80
C THR A 187 -9.04 3.50 -3.06
N ALA A 188 -9.38 3.68 -1.77
CA ALA A 188 -9.96 2.65 -0.93
C ALA A 188 -11.27 2.10 -1.50
N ARG A 189 -12.14 2.99 -2.01
CA ARG A 189 -13.45 2.63 -2.57
C ARG A 189 -13.38 1.98 -3.95
N SER A 190 -12.37 2.31 -4.74
CA SER A 190 -12.25 1.82 -6.11
C SER A 190 -11.46 0.51 -6.23
N ALA A 191 -10.51 0.26 -5.32
CA ALA A 191 -9.70 -0.95 -5.34
C ALA A 191 -10.54 -2.23 -5.21
N SER A 192 -9.98 -3.35 -5.70
CA SER A 192 -10.59 -4.67 -5.54
C SER A 192 -10.51 -5.15 -4.09
N ILE A 193 -9.39 -4.83 -3.43
CA ILE A 193 -9.05 -5.21 -2.07
C ILE A 193 -8.35 -4.01 -1.44
N THR A 194 -8.87 -3.51 -0.32
CA THR A 194 -8.25 -2.41 0.42
C THR A 194 -7.85 -2.89 1.80
N ILE A 195 -6.54 -2.83 2.06
CA ILE A 195 -5.97 -3.05 3.39
C ILE A 195 -5.96 -1.70 4.10
N VAL A 196 -6.92 -1.51 5.01
CA VAL A 196 -7.03 -0.31 5.84
C VAL A 196 -6.09 -0.43 7.05
N ASP A 197 -4.81 -0.22 6.81
CA ASP A 197 -3.75 -0.33 7.82
C ASP A 197 -2.53 0.49 7.41
N ASN A 198 -1.63 0.79 8.36
CA ASN A 198 -0.39 1.50 8.07
C ASN A 198 0.51 0.60 7.20
N VAL A 199 1.09 1.15 6.13
CA VAL A 199 1.94 0.41 5.19
C VAL A 199 3.07 -0.36 5.88
N THR A 200 3.65 0.19 6.96
CA THR A 200 4.72 -0.48 7.71
C THR A 200 4.22 -1.67 8.51
N ARG A 201 2.92 -1.75 8.85
CA ARG A 201 2.28 -2.89 9.53
C ARG A 201 1.71 -3.88 8.53
N ALA A 202 1.11 -3.37 7.46
CA ALA A 202 0.42 -4.13 6.43
C ALA A 202 1.39 -4.95 5.59
N MET A 203 2.47 -4.35 5.10
CA MET A 203 3.40 -5.00 4.18
C MET A 203 4.07 -6.24 4.80
N PRO A 204 4.60 -6.21 6.03
CA PRO A 204 5.17 -7.41 6.64
C PRO A 204 4.13 -8.52 6.87
N ARG A 205 2.93 -8.16 7.34
CA ARG A 205 1.83 -9.12 7.51
C ARG A 205 1.37 -9.73 6.18
N LEU A 206 1.42 -8.97 5.10
CA LEU A 206 1.13 -9.48 3.77
C LEU A 206 2.17 -10.50 3.32
N VAL A 207 3.45 -10.26 3.58
CA VAL A 207 4.52 -11.26 3.35
C VAL A 207 4.26 -12.53 4.17
N GLU A 208 3.94 -12.39 5.45
CA GLU A 208 3.63 -13.52 6.34
C GLU A 208 2.43 -14.33 5.84
N ALA A 209 1.35 -13.65 5.43
CA ALA A 209 0.16 -14.26 4.87
C ALA A 209 0.45 -14.99 3.54
N VAL A 210 1.23 -14.36 2.65
CA VAL A 210 1.68 -15.01 1.41
C VAL A 210 2.46 -16.28 1.71
N ARG A 211 3.40 -16.24 2.66
CA ARG A 211 4.22 -17.40 3.03
C ARG A 211 3.39 -18.52 3.65
N SER A 212 2.46 -18.20 4.54
CA SER A 212 1.61 -19.20 5.19
C SER A 212 0.61 -19.83 4.22
N MET A 213 0.20 -19.10 3.19
CA MET A 213 -0.78 -19.56 2.19
C MET A 213 -0.15 -20.22 0.95
N LYS A 214 1.18 -20.17 0.81
CA LYS A 214 1.89 -20.65 -0.39
C LYS A 214 1.67 -22.14 -0.70
N GLY A 215 1.37 -22.95 0.31
CA GLY A 215 1.10 -24.38 0.18
C GLY A 215 -0.37 -24.77 -0.02
N LEU A 216 -1.29 -23.81 -0.01
CA LEU A 216 -2.72 -24.07 -0.19
C LEU A 216 -3.04 -24.43 -1.64
N GLU A 217 -4.08 -25.24 -1.83
CA GLU A 217 -4.57 -25.55 -3.16
C GLU A 217 -5.17 -24.30 -3.83
N ARG A 218 -5.08 -24.26 -5.15
CA ARG A 218 -5.66 -23.19 -5.96
C ARG A 218 -7.13 -22.94 -5.61
N ARG A 219 -7.91 -24.01 -5.39
CA ARG A 219 -9.34 -23.94 -5.05
C ARG A 219 -9.58 -23.23 -3.71
N GLU A 220 -8.72 -23.45 -2.73
CA GLU A 220 -8.79 -22.81 -1.41
C GLU A 220 -8.49 -21.32 -1.51
N LEU A 221 -7.46 -20.94 -2.26
CA LEU A 221 -7.13 -19.53 -2.53
C LEU A 221 -8.27 -18.82 -3.27
N GLU A 222 -8.88 -19.48 -4.26
CA GLU A 222 -10.04 -18.95 -4.98
C GLU A 222 -11.26 -18.81 -4.05
N GLU A 223 -11.44 -19.71 -3.09
CA GLU A 223 -12.49 -19.61 -2.08
C GLU A 223 -12.31 -18.40 -1.17
N VAL A 224 -11.08 -18.09 -0.76
CA VAL A 224 -10.78 -16.86 -0.01
C VAL A 224 -11.28 -15.63 -0.79
N LEU A 225 -10.98 -15.55 -2.08
CA LEU A 225 -11.40 -14.42 -2.91
C LEU A 225 -12.92 -14.38 -3.15
N ARG A 226 -13.56 -15.53 -3.35
CA ARG A 226 -15.02 -15.61 -3.52
C ARG A 226 -15.79 -15.11 -2.29
N ASN A 227 -15.26 -15.37 -1.11
CA ASN A 227 -15.89 -14.99 0.16
C ASN A 227 -15.53 -13.57 0.61
N TYR A 228 -14.53 -12.94 -0.01
CA TYR A 228 -14.08 -11.60 0.32
C TYR A 228 -15.02 -10.53 -0.26
N ASN A 229 -15.27 -9.47 0.53
CA ASN A 229 -16.04 -8.31 0.08
C ASN A 229 -15.41 -7.02 0.60
N ASN A 230 -14.87 -6.20 -0.32
CA ASN A 230 -14.18 -4.96 0.02
C ASN A 230 -15.11 -3.95 0.72
N ASP A 231 -16.35 -3.80 0.26
CA ASP A 231 -17.31 -2.87 0.88
C ASP A 231 -17.63 -3.24 2.33
N LYS A 232 -17.73 -4.54 2.64
CA LYS A 232 -17.89 -5.02 4.01
C LYS A 232 -16.67 -4.68 4.87
N VAL A 233 -15.46 -4.84 4.35
CA VAL A 233 -14.23 -4.47 5.05
C VAL A 233 -14.18 -2.97 5.34
N LEU A 234 -14.46 -2.13 4.33
CA LEU A 234 -14.49 -0.67 4.50
C LEU A 234 -15.57 -0.23 5.50
N ALA A 235 -16.76 -0.83 5.44
CA ALA A 235 -17.83 -0.58 6.40
C ALA A 235 -17.43 -0.99 7.83
N SER A 236 -16.72 -2.12 7.98
CA SER A 236 -16.19 -2.55 9.28
C SER A 236 -15.14 -1.59 9.82
N ALA A 237 -14.25 -1.07 8.97
CA ALA A 237 -13.28 -0.04 9.36
C ALA A 237 -13.96 1.26 9.82
N LEU A 238 -14.99 1.72 9.12
CA LEU A 238 -15.76 2.91 9.51
C LEU A 238 -16.51 2.71 10.83
N ARG A 239 -17.15 1.55 11.02
CA ARG A 239 -17.83 1.23 12.29
C ARG A 239 -16.85 1.12 13.46
N HIS A 240 -15.63 0.63 13.21
CA HIS A 240 -14.56 0.61 14.21
C HIS A 240 -14.18 2.03 14.63
N ILE A 241 -13.91 2.91 13.67
CA ILE A 241 -13.60 4.32 13.95
C ILE A 241 -14.73 4.98 14.73
N LEU A 242 -15.99 4.74 14.35
CA LEU A 242 -17.15 5.30 15.05
C LEU A 242 -17.18 4.89 16.54
N ARG A 243 -17.14 3.58 16.83
CA ARG A 243 -17.14 3.08 18.21
C ARG A 243 -15.97 3.63 19.02
N ARG A 244 -14.79 3.69 18.41
CA ARG A 244 -13.60 4.17 19.10
C ARG A 244 -13.68 5.66 19.42
N LEU A 245 -14.32 6.47 18.57
CA LEU A 245 -14.59 7.87 18.86
C LEU A 245 -15.58 8.04 20.02
N GLU A 246 -16.61 7.19 20.10
CA GLU A 246 -17.54 7.15 21.24
C GLU A 246 -16.79 6.80 22.53
N GLU A 247 -15.99 5.72 22.54
CA GLU A 247 -15.18 5.30 23.70
C GLU A 247 -14.21 6.40 24.18
N LEU A 248 -13.56 7.10 23.25
CA LEU A 248 -12.67 8.21 23.58
C LEU A 248 -13.43 9.41 24.16
N ALA A 249 -14.62 9.72 23.64
CA ALA A 249 -15.45 10.80 24.15
C ALA A 249 -15.94 10.50 25.57
N ASP A 250 -16.43 9.28 25.79
CA ASP A 250 -16.87 8.80 27.11
C ASP A 250 -15.72 8.79 28.12
N GLY A 251 -14.50 8.49 27.69
CA GLY A 251 -13.31 8.56 28.54
C GLY A 251 -12.88 9.98 28.95
N LEU A 252 -13.21 11.01 28.15
CA LEU A 252 -12.89 12.42 28.45
C LEU A 252 -13.91 13.05 29.40
N TYR A 253 -15.17 12.64 29.29
CA TYR A 253 -16.25 13.04 30.17
C TYR A 253 -17.06 11.79 30.51
N PRO A 254 -16.61 11.01 31.52
CA PRO A 254 -17.44 9.94 32.04
C PRO A 254 -18.63 10.65 32.69
N GLY A 255 -19.74 10.76 31.97
CA GLY A 255 -20.96 11.31 32.52
C GLY A 255 -21.29 10.60 33.83
N ASP A 256 -21.93 11.30 34.77
CA ASP A 256 -22.45 10.74 36.01
C ASP A 256 -23.43 9.59 35.68
N ALA A 257 -22.89 8.39 35.45
CA ALA A 257 -23.64 7.17 35.20
C ALA A 257 -24.26 6.65 36.50
#